data_AF-A0A961A0E8-F1
#
_entry.id   AF-A0A961A0E8-F1
#
_cell.length_a   1.000
_cell.length_b   1.000
_cell.length_c   1.000
_cell.angle_alpha   90.00
_cell.angle_beta   90.00
_cell.angle_gamma   90.00
#
_symmetry.space_group_name_H-M   'P 1'
#
loop_
_entity.id
_entity.type
_entity.pdbx_description
1 polymer ?
#
loop_
_entity_poly.entity_id
_entity_poly.type
_entity_poly.pdbx_seq_one_letter_code
_entity_poly.pdbx_strand_id
1 'polypeptide(L)'
;LFNILKSENPDGVLIFMRTKHGTKRLAQRLAKQGYASAALNGDMAQSTREKTVLNFKKGQLDIMVATDVAARGLDVDRISHVINFDIPKDTESYVHRIGRTGRAGRQGKAILFVKPEEKHLLMGIEKVTKQKMTPLNLKESQEPSQEKTSLKNKIQNIIEKENLKNEEALLHTYQTELHCELKQIAAALLKLAQASNSTLKQNKLIKNPNTLKDHTLQLRPRPKHKKRHSQKSTRRH
;
A
#
# COMPACT_ATOMS: atom_id res chain seq x y z
N LEU A 1 -3.18 -2.78 -3.61
CA LEU A 1 -3.78 -1.43 -3.85
C LEU A 1 -3.62 -0.99 -5.30
N PHE A 2 -2.41 -0.71 -5.81
CA PHE A 2 -2.22 -0.24 -7.20
C PHE A 2 -2.87 -1.14 -8.25
N ASN A 3 -2.74 -2.46 -8.12
CA ASN A 3 -3.38 -3.41 -9.06
C ASN A 3 -4.91 -3.32 -9.02
N ILE A 4 -5.50 -3.00 -7.86
CA ILE A 4 -6.95 -2.80 -7.71
C ILE A 4 -7.36 -1.53 -8.44
N LEU A 5 -6.65 -0.42 -8.19
CA LEU A 5 -6.93 0.85 -8.85
C LEU A 5 -6.86 0.75 -10.38
N LYS A 6 -5.89 -0.03 -10.90
CA LYS A 6 -5.75 -0.27 -12.34
C LYS A 6 -6.84 -1.17 -12.92
N SER A 7 -7.20 -2.25 -12.23
CA SER A 7 -8.15 -3.24 -12.74
C SER A 7 -9.60 -2.78 -12.67
N GLU A 8 -9.97 -2.05 -11.62
CA GLU A 8 -11.35 -1.60 -11.40
C GLU A 8 -11.67 -0.27 -12.09
N ASN A 9 -10.65 0.50 -12.49
CA ASN A 9 -10.78 1.83 -13.10
C ASN A 9 -11.85 2.73 -12.43
N PRO A 10 -11.69 3.06 -11.14
CA PRO A 10 -12.72 3.73 -10.35
C PRO A 10 -12.87 5.23 -10.71
N ASP A 11 -14.08 5.78 -10.54
CA ASP A 11 -14.35 7.22 -10.66
C ASP A 11 -13.78 7.98 -9.45
N GLY A 12 -14.47 7.95 -8.29
CA GLY A 12 -13.91 8.42 -7.02
C GLY A 12 -13.60 7.27 -6.05
N VAL A 13 -12.44 7.33 -5.38
CA VAL A 13 -12.00 6.36 -4.38
C VAL A 13 -11.80 7.01 -3.02
N LEU A 14 -12.45 6.45 -1.99
CA LEU A 14 -12.20 6.80 -0.60
C LEU A 14 -11.48 5.64 0.11
N ILE A 15 -10.26 5.90 0.57
CA ILE A 15 -9.42 4.92 1.27
C ILE A 15 -9.41 5.23 2.76
N PHE A 16 -9.84 4.30 3.59
CA PHE A 16 -9.79 4.42 5.04
C PHE A 16 -8.52 3.83 5.63
N MET A 17 -7.86 4.62 6.48
CA MET A 17 -6.72 4.21 7.29
C MET A 17 -6.93 4.54 8.76
N ARG A 18 -6.26 3.80 9.63
CA ARG A 18 -6.35 3.94 11.08
C ARG A 18 -5.65 5.19 11.60
N THR A 19 -4.52 5.57 10.99
CA THR A 19 -3.65 6.63 11.52
C THR A 19 -3.51 7.82 10.57
N LYS A 20 -3.43 9.02 11.14
CA LYS A 20 -3.19 10.27 10.40
C LYS A 20 -1.88 10.23 9.61
N HIS A 21 -0.81 9.68 10.19
CA HIS A 21 0.46 9.53 9.48
C HIS A 21 0.37 8.54 8.31
N GLY A 22 -0.40 7.45 8.49
CA GLY A 22 -0.71 6.52 7.42
C GLY A 22 -1.36 7.21 6.22
N THR A 23 -2.36 8.07 6.47
CA THR A 23 -3.05 8.80 5.39
C THR A 23 -2.08 9.65 4.55
N LYS A 24 -1.21 10.42 5.22
CA LYS A 24 -0.20 11.28 4.56
C LYS A 24 0.78 10.45 3.75
N ARG A 25 1.33 9.37 4.33
CA ARG A 25 2.30 8.50 3.64
C ARG A 25 1.69 7.81 2.42
N LEU A 26 0.46 7.30 2.54
CA LEU A 26 -0.19 6.61 1.44
C LEU A 26 -0.55 7.58 0.30
N ALA A 27 -1.12 8.74 0.62
CA ALA A 27 -1.42 9.77 -0.37
C ALA A 27 -0.17 10.24 -1.12
N GLN A 28 0.94 10.49 -0.41
CA GLN A 28 2.22 10.84 -1.04
C GLN A 28 2.73 9.73 -1.97
N ARG A 29 2.60 8.47 -1.56
CA ARG A 29 3.03 7.33 -2.39
C ARG A 29 2.16 7.19 -3.64
N LEU A 30 0.85 7.43 -3.55
CA LEU A 30 -0.08 7.43 -4.68
C LEU A 30 0.24 8.59 -5.64
N ALA A 31 0.44 9.80 -5.13
CA ALA A 31 0.82 10.96 -5.93
C ALA A 31 2.14 10.76 -6.69
N LYS A 32 3.16 10.17 -6.03
CA LYS A 32 4.43 9.79 -6.68
C LYS A 32 4.29 8.76 -7.80
N GLN A 33 3.15 8.08 -7.89
CA GLN A 33 2.84 7.12 -8.94
C GLN A 33 1.88 7.69 -9.99
N GLY A 34 1.61 9.00 -9.95
CA GLY A 34 0.78 9.70 -10.93
C GLY A 34 -0.71 9.77 -10.60
N TYR A 35 -1.14 9.28 -9.43
CA TYR A 35 -2.56 9.37 -9.04
C TYR A 35 -2.88 10.72 -8.40
N ALA A 36 -3.95 11.38 -8.87
CA ALA A 36 -4.50 12.58 -8.26
C ALA A 36 -5.08 12.23 -6.89
N SER A 37 -4.28 12.41 -5.83
CA SER A 37 -4.58 11.91 -4.51
C SER A 37 -4.21 12.87 -3.38
N ALA A 38 -5.02 12.87 -2.33
CA ALA A 38 -4.79 13.69 -1.14
C ALA A 38 -5.16 12.96 0.15
N ALA A 39 -4.52 13.35 1.25
CA ALA A 39 -4.92 12.90 2.58
C ALA A 39 -6.04 13.78 3.13
N LEU A 40 -6.96 13.19 3.91
CA LEU A 40 -8.00 13.87 4.68
C LEU A 40 -7.93 13.42 6.14
N ASN A 41 -7.30 14.21 7.00
CA ASN A 41 -7.12 13.87 8.43
C ASN A 41 -7.34 15.08 9.34
N GLY A 42 -7.42 14.83 10.64
CA GLY A 42 -7.71 15.87 11.65
C GLY A 42 -6.59 16.89 11.87
N ASP A 43 -5.39 16.72 11.29
CA ASP A 43 -4.33 17.73 11.37
C ASP A 43 -4.50 18.83 10.30
N MET A 44 -5.47 18.70 9.39
CA MET A 44 -5.66 19.65 8.30
C MET A 44 -6.40 20.88 8.79
N ALA A 45 -5.91 22.06 8.41
CA ALA A 45 -6.67 23.29 8.56
C ALA A 45 -8.02 23.18 7.82
N GLN A 46 -9.06 23.79 8.39
CA GLN A 46 -10.43 23.71 7.87
C GLN A 46 -10.54 24.18 6.41
N SER A 47 -9.87 25.28 6.05
CA SER A 47 -9.84 25.77 4.67
C SER A 47 -9.22 24.77 3.69
N THR A 48 -8.11 24.13 4.07
CA THR A 48 -7.47 23.08 3.28
C THR A 48 -8.35 21.85 3.15
N ARG A 49 -9.06 21.48 4.23
CA ARG A 49 -10.01 20.37 4.25
C ARG A 49 -11.13 20.61 3.24
N GLU A 50 -11.77 21.77 3.30
CA GLU A 50 -12.87 22.15 2.39
C GLU A 50 -12.40 22.18 0.94
N LYS A 51 -11.25 22.79 0.66
CA LYS A 51 -10.64 22.78 -0.67
C LYS A 51 -10.36 21.37 -1.19
N THR A 52 -9.83 20.49 -0.34
CA THR A 52 -9.54 19.10 -0.71
C THR A 52 -10.83 18.35 -1.07
N VAL A 53 -11.87 18.49 -0.25
CA VAL A 53 -13.18 17.89 -0.50
C VAL A 53 -13.81 18.45 -1.78
N LEU A 54 -13.71 19.76 -2.01
CA LEU A 54 -14.21 20.39 -3.23
C LEU A 54 -13.50 19.87 -4.49
N ASN A 55 -12.17 19.77 -4.45
CA ASN A 55 -11.39 19.23 -5.56
C ASN A 55 -11.73 17.78 -5.84
N PHE A 56 -11.95 16.98 -4.78
CA PHE A 56 -12.42 15.60 -4.91
C PHE A 56 -13.83 15.52 -5.50
N LYS A 57 -14.76 16.40 -5.09
CA LYS A 57 -16.12 16.50 -5.66
C LYS A 57 -16.09 16.89 -7.14
N LYS A 58 -15.16 17.77 -7.55
CA LYS A 58 -14.99 18.25 -8.93
C LYS A 58 -14.22 17.30 -9.86
N GLY A 59 -13.72 16.16 -9.37
CA GLY A 59 -12.91 15.24 -10.19
C GLY A 59 -11.46 15.69 -10.41
N GLN A 60 -10.98 16.72 -9.69
CA GLN A 60 -9.57 17.13 -9.72
C GLN A 60 -8.69 16.25 -8.83
N LEU A 61 -9.31 15.57 -7.87
CA LEU A 61 -8.71 14.49 -7.09
C LEU A 61 -9.59 13.26 -7.29
N ASP A 62 -8.96 12.11 -7.56
CA ASP A 62 -9.65 10.84 -7.77
C ASP A 62 -9.57 9.94 -6.54
N ILE A 63 -8.57 10.17 -5.68
CA ILE A 63 -8.35 9.35 -4.50
C ILE A 63 -8.20 10.22 -3.25
N MET A 64 -9.01 9.94 -2.24
CA MET A 64 -8.88 10.55 -0.93
C MET A 64 -8.55 9.49 0.11
N VAL A 65 -7.50 9.74 0.90
CA VAL A 65 -7.07 8.82 1.98
C VAL A 65 -7.43 9.44 3.33
N ALA A 66 -8.38 8.85 4.05
CA ALA A 66 -8.99 9.45 5.22
C ALA A 66 -8.90 8.58 6.49
N THR A 67 -8.99 9.22 7.65
CA THR A 67 -9.35 8.55 8.91
C THR A 67 -10.86 8.61 9.14
N ASP A 68 -11.40 7.75 10.00
CA ASP A 68 -12.83 7.71 10.33
C ASP A 68 -13.37 9.09 10.75
N VAL A 69 -12.68 9.72 11.71
CA VAL A 69 -13.06 11.04 12.24
C VAL A 69 -13.11 12.08 11.13
N ALA A 70 -12.12 12.07 10.23
CA ALA A 70 -12.02 13.04 9.16
C ALA A 70 -13.01 12.78 8.02
N ALA A 71 -13.51 11.57 7.84
CA ALA A 71 -14.51 11.26 6.80
C ALA A 71 -15.97 11.43 7.28
N ARG A 72 -16.20 11.67 8.58
CA ARG A 72 -17.56 11.98 9.08
C ARG A 72 -18.09 13.25 8.41
N GLY A 73 -19.38 13.23 8.07
CA GLY A 73 -20.05 14.33 7.36
C GLY A 73 -19.56 14.53 5.92
N LEU A 74 -18.72 13.64 5.38
CA LEU A 74 -18.33 13.72 3.97
C LEU A 74 -19.50 13.33 3.07
N ASP A 75 -19.92 14.27 2.24
CA ASP A 75 -21.00 14.10 1.27
C ASP A 75 -20.49 14.30 -0.16
N VAL A 76 -20.19 13.18 -0.84
CA VAL A 76 -19.64 13.15 -2.19
C VAL A 76 -20.21 11.95 -2.94
N ASP A 77 -21.09 12.21 -3.90
CA ASP A 77 -21.83 11.15 -4.62
C ASP A 77 -20.97 10.33 -5.58
N ARG A 78 -19.88 10.90 -6.10
CA ARG A 78 -18.99 10.23 -7.08
C ARG A 78 -18.08 9.15 -6.50
N ILE A 79 -18.19 8.86 -5.20
CA ILE A 79 -17.42 7.78 -4.57
C ILE A 79 -17.95 6.43 -5.10
N SER A 80 -17.29 5.91 -6.12
CA SER A 80 -17.56 4.60 -6.71
C SER A 80 -16.97 3.46 -5.88
N HIS A 81 -15.88 3.73 -5.15
CA HIS A 81 -15.13 2.72 -4.42
C HIS A 81 -14.77 3.19 -3.02
N VAL A 82 -15.00 2.32 -2.04
CA VAL A 82 -14.49 2.46 -0.68
C VAL A 82 -13.48 1.35 -0.41
N ILE A 83 -12.26 1.72 -0.01
CA ILE A 83 -11.20 0.78 0.34
C ILE A 83 -10.89 0.91 1.83
N ASN A 84 -11.18 -0.13 2.59
CA ASN A 84 -10.71 -0.29 3.96
C ASN A 84 -9.28 -0.82 3.93
N PHE A 85 -8.30 0.09 3.88
CA PHE A 85 -6.89 -0.29 3.85
C PHE A 85 -6.45 -0.88 5.20
N ASP A 86 -6.93 -0.29 6.29
CA ASP A 86 -6.88 -0.91 7.62
C ASP A 86 -8.30 -1.36 8.00
N ILE A 87 -8.45 -2.64 8.37
CA ILE A 87 -9.72 -3.18 8.86
C ILE A 87 -10.22 -2.37 10.07
N PRO A 88 -11.52 -1.98 10.09
CA PRO A 88 -12.12 -1.35 11.25
C PRO A 88 -12.13 -2.32 12.44
N LYS A 89 -12.11 -1.77 13.66
CA LYS A 89 -12.11 -2.57 14.90
C LYS A 89 -13.49 -3.12 15.25
N ASP A 90 -14.53 -2.50 14.73
CA ASP A 90 -15.93 -2.78 15.02
C ASP A 90 -16.77 -2.68 13.74
N THR A 91 -17.93 -3.34 13.77
CA THR A 91 -18.82 -3.44 12.61
C THR A 91 -19.53 -2.12 12.29
N GLU A 92 -19.85 -1.30 13.29
CA GLU A 92 -20.51 -0.01 13.07
C GLU A 92 -19.63 0.90 12.21
N SER A 93 -18.33 0.96 12.54
CA SER A 93 -17.33 1.65 11.72
C SER A 93 -17.26 1.08 10.31
N TYR A 94 -17.32 -0.24 10.12
CA TYR A 94 -17.37 -0.83 8.78
C TYR A 94 -18.58 -0.32 7.97
N VAL A 95 -19.78 -0.37 8.55
CA VAL A 95 -21.01 0.08 7.89
C VAL A 95 -20.94 1.56 7.53
N HIS A 96 -20.47 2.42 8.44
CA HIS A 96 -20.30 3.84 8.18
C HIS A 96 -19.29 4.17 7.08
N ARG A 97 -18.25 3.34 6.93
CA ARG A 97 -17.26 3.49 5.87
C ARG A 97 -17.83 3.09 4.51
N ILE A 98 -18.47 1.93 4.42
CA ILE A 98 -19.01 1.47 3.12
C ILE A 98 -20.22 2.29 2.67
N GLY A 99 -20.96 2.90 3.60
CA GLY A 99 -22.04 3.86 3.29
C GLY A 99 -21.59 5.17 2.63
N ARG A 100 -20.28 5.31 2.32
CA ARG A 100 -19.73 6.41 1.52
C ARG A 100 -19.81 6.13 0.02
N THR A 101 -20.04 4.90 -0.40
CA THR A 101 -20.29 4.55 -1.80
C THR A 101 -21.73 4.08 -1.99
N GLY A 102 -22.15 3.84 -3.24
CA GLY A 102 -23.50 3.34 -3.55
C GLY A 102 -24.63 4.34 -3.31
N ARG A 103 -24.32 5.65 -3.34
CA ARG A 103 -25.28 6.73 -3.10
C ARG A 103 -25.99 7.15 -4.39
N ALA A 104 -27.16 7.79 -4.26
CA ALA A 104 -27.96 8.30 -5.37
C ALA A 104 -28.28 7.25 -6.46
N GLY A 105 -28.53 6.00 -6.05
CA GLY A 105 -28.84 4.88 -6.96
C GLY A 105 -27.66 4.38 -7.80
N ARG A 106 -26.44 4.89 -7.60
CA ARG A 106 -25.24 4.41 -8.28
C ARG A 106 -24.77 3.10 -7.65
N GLN A 107 -24.16 2.23 -8.46
CA GLN A 107 -23.44 1.08 -7.92
C GLN A 107 -22.18 1.52 -7.19
N GLY A 108 -21.87 0.84 -6.09
CA GLY A 108 -20.69 1.12 -5.27
C GLY A 108 -19.98 -0.18 -4.86
N LYS A 109 -18.65 -0.14 -4.81
CA LYS A 109 -17.83 -1.30 -4.43
C LYS A 109 -17.05 -1.02 -3.15
N ALA A 110 -17.18 -1.93 -2.18
CA ALA A 110 -16.39 -1.91 -0.96
C ALA A 110 -15.33 -3.00 -0.99
N ILE A 111 -14.07 -2.64 -0.73
CA ILE A 111 -12.93 -3.57 -0.70
C ILE A 111 -12.29 -3.49 0.68
N LEU A 112 -11.98 -4.65 1.26
CA LEU A 112 -11.40 -4.76 2.59
C LEU A 112 -10.05 -5.49 2.53
N PHE A 113 -9.01 -4.88 3.11
CA PHE A 113 -7.74 -5.55 3.35
C PHE A 113 -7.75 -6.18 4.73
N VAL A 114 -7.32 -7.44 4.78
CA VAL A 114 -7.29 -8.25 6.01
C VAL A 114 -5.92 -8.90 6.10
N LYS A 115 -5.20 -8.63 7.18
CA LYS A 115 -3.96 -9.36 7.49
C LYS A 115 -4.29 -10.69 8.19
N PRO A 116 -3.37 -11.68 8.16
CA PRO A 116 -3.59 -12.97 8.83
C PRO A 116 -4.03 -12.85 10.29
N GLU A 117 -3.41 -11.94 11.04
CA GLU A 117 -3.72 -11.67 12.46
C GLU A 117 -5.08 -10.97 12.69
N GLU A 118 -5.67 -10.39 11.64
CA GLU A 118 -6.91 -9.61 11.69
C GLU A 118 -8.15 -10.43 11.29
N LYS A 119 -8.01 -11.74 10.99
CA LYS A 119 -9.13 -12.61 10.57
C LYS A 119 -10.30 -12.62 11.55
N HIS A 120 -10.04 -12.49 12.85
CA HIS A 120 -11.09 -12.44 13.86
C HIS A 120 -12.02 -11.21 13.70
N LEU A 121 -11.47 -10.06 13.26
CA LEU A 121 -12.25 -8.86 12.97
C LEU A 121 -13.14 -9.05 11.74
N LEU A 122 -12.61 -9.70 10.70
CA LEU A 122 -13.40 -10.05 9.50
C LEU A 122 -14.61 -10.91 9.87
N MET A 123 -14.40 -11.98 10.65
CA MET A 123 -15.49 -12.86 11.11
C MET A 123 -16.55 -12.10 11.90
N GLY A 124 -16.14 -11.15 12.75
CA GLY A 124 -17.06 -10.29 13.48
C GLY A 124 -17.92 -9.43 12.55
N ILE A 125 -17.32 -8.85 11.51
CA ILE A 125 -18.03 -8.06 10.50
C ILE A 125 -19.02 -8.94 9.73
N GLU A 126 -18.58 -10.07 9.18
CA GLU A 126 -19.42 -10.99 8.39
C GLU A 126 -20.62 -11.52 9.18
N LYS A 127 -20.43 -11.80 10.48
CA LYS A 127 -21.50 -12.28 11.35
C LYS A 127 -22.61 -11.25 11.50
N VAL A 128 -22.27 -9.97 11.60
CA VAL A 128 -23.25 -8.89 11.80
C VAL A 128 -23.88 -8.47 10.47
N THR A 129 -23.10 -8.39 9.40
CA THR A 129 -23.62 -8.07 8.06
C THR A 129 -24.41 -9.23 7.45
N LYS A 130 -24.28 -10.44 8.00
CA LYS A 130 -24.83 -11.69 7.47
C LYS A 130 -24.40 -11.96 6.02
N GLN A 131 -23.25 -11.42 5.64
CA GLN A 131 -22.70 -11.55 4.29
C GLN A 131 -21.27 -12.05 4.39
N LYS A 132 -20.98 -13.15 3.69
CA LYS A 132 -19.60 -13.62 3.52
C LYS A 132 -18.91 -12.73 2.49
N MET A 133 -17.71 -12.27 2.81
CA MET A 133 -16.88 -11.52 1.89
C MET A 133 -16.13 -12.48 0.98
N THR A 134 -16.25 -12.25 -0.32
CA THR A 134 -15.53 -13.04 -1.33
C THR A 134 -14.08 -12.55 -1.45
N PRO A 135 -13.08 -13.43 -1.36
CA PRO A 135 -11.70 -13.06 -1.65
C PRO A 135 -11.57 -12.44 -3.04
N LEU A 136 -10.94 -11.28 -3.13
CA LEU A 136 -10.65 -10.65 -4.42
C LEU A 136 -9.44 -11.34 -5.05
N ASN A 137 -9.70 -12.26 -5.98
CA ASN A 137 -8.67 -12.85 -6.83
C ASN A 137 -8.26 -11.81 -7.89
N LEU A 138 -7.32 -10.95 -7.52
CA LEU A 138 -6.57 -10.20 -8.51
C LEU A 138 -5.75 -11.23 -9.28
N LYS A 139 -6.16 -11.57 -10.51
CA LYS A 139 -5.28 -12.28 -11.43
C LYS A 139 -3.95 -11.52 -11.38
N GLU A 140 -2.87 -12.19 -10.99
CA GLU A 140 -1.54 -11.62 -11.14
C GLU A 140 -1.48 -11.11 -12.56
N SER A 141 -1.41 -9.79 -12.70
CA SER A 141 -1.40 -9.15 -13.99
C SER A 141 -0.16 -9.68 -14.71
N GLN A 142 -0.37 -10.62 -15.62
CA GLN A 142 0.61 -11.08 -16.61
C GLN A 142 1.00 -9.93 -17.56
N GLU A 143 0.36 -8.76 -17.42
CA GLU A 143 0.79 -7.51 -18.01
C GLU A 143 2.27 -7.25 -17.68
N PRO A 144 3.10 -7.04 -18.72
CA PRO A 144 4.50 -6.77 -18.50
C PRO A 144 4.65 -5.53 -17.62
N SER A 145 5.24 -5.70 -16.44
CA SER A 145 5.66 -4.59 -15.58
C SER A 145 6.29 -3.49 -16.46
N GLN A 146 6.11 -2.22 -16.16
CA GLN A 146 6.71 -1.12 -16.95
C GLN A 146 8.21 -1.31 -17.21
N GLU A 147 8.90 -2.04 -16.34
CA GLU A 147 10.27 -2.53 -16.52
C GLU A 147 10.45 -3.50 -17.71
N LYS A 148 9.55 -4.47 -17.89
CA LYS A 148 9.55 -5.40 -19.03
C LYS A 148 9.26 -4.67 -20.34
N THR A 149 8.33 -3.71 -20.34
CA THR A 149 8.06 -2.85 -21.53
C THR A 149 9.26 -1.95 -21.85
N SER A 150 9.89 -1.35 -20.83
CA SER A 150 11.11 -0.56 -21.01
C SER A 150 12.27 -1.39 -21.53
N LEU A 151 12.43 -2.63 -21.04
CA LEU A 151 13.49 -3.53 -21.49
C LEU A 151 13.29 -3.98 -22.93
N LYS A 152 12.05 -4.34 -23.33
CA LYS A 152 11.73 -4.66 -24.72
C LYS A 152 12.12 -3.52 -25.66
N ASN A 153 11.75 -2.29 -25.32
CA ASN A 153 12.07 -1.12 -26.14
C ASN A 153 13.59 -0.83 -26.19
N LYS A 154 14.33 -1.09 -25.10
CA LYS A 154 15.79 -0.95 -25.09
C LYS A 154 16.46 -1.98 -26.01
N ILE A 155 16.05 -3.25 -25.91
CA ILE A 155 16.55 -4.32 -26.77
C ILE A 155 16.29 -3.97 -28.24
N GLN A 156 15.07 -3.52 -28.56
CA GLN A 156 14.70 -3.14 -29.91
C GLN A 156 15.55 -1.98 -30.46
N ASN A 157 15.78 -0.93 -29.67
CA ASN A 157 16.65 0.18 -30.08
C ASN A 157 18.10 -0.24 -30.36
N ILE A 158 18.66 -1.16 -29.56
CA ILE A 158 20.03 -1.66 -29.75
C ILE A 158 20.11 -2.45 -31.06
N ILE A 159 19.15 -3.34 -31.31
CA ILE A 159 19.08 -4.13 -32.55
C ILE A 159 19.00 -3.21 -33.79
N GLU A 160 18.25 -2.11 -33.70
CA GLU A 160 18.03 -1.21 -34.84
C GLU A 160 19.20 -0.24 -35.07
N LYS A 161 20.00 0.10 -34.06
CA LYS A 161 20.98 1.21 -34.12
C LYS A 161 22.44 0.80 -33.95
N GLU A 162 22.72 -0.36 -33.37
CA GLU A 162 24.08 -0.79 -33.05
C GLU A 162 24.52 -1.97 -33.92
N ASN A 163 25.82 -2.08 -34.17
CA ASN A 163 26.40 -3.18 -34.94
C ASN A 163 26.85 -4.30 -33.97
N LEU A 164 26.10 -5.39 -33.93
CA LEU A 164 26.23 -6.45 -32.93
C LEU A 164 27.16 -7.61 -33.32
N LYS A 165 27.96 -7.44 -34.39
CA LYS A 165 28.80 -8.52 -34.94
C LYS A 165 29.80 -9.10 -33.93
N ASN A 166 30.34 -8.26 -33.04
CA ASN A 166 31.32 -8.71 -32.05
C ASN A 166 30.64 -9.53 -30.93
N GLU A 167 29.48 -9.09 -30.49
CA GLU A 167 28.64 -9.75 -29.49
C GLU A 167 28.10 -11.09 -30.03
N GLU A 168 27.72 -11.15 -31.31
CA GLU A 168 27.32 -12.39 -32.00
C GLU A 168 28.47 -13.40 -32.07
N ALA A 169 29.69 -12.96 -32.38
CA ALA A 169 30.86 -13.83 -32.37
C ALA A 169 31.17 -14.38 -30.96
N LEU A 170 31.05 -13.55 -29.93
CA LEU A 170 31.18 -13.96 -28.53
C LEU A 170 30.14 -15.00 -28.13
N LEU A 171 28.88 -14.82 -28.54
CA LEU A 171 27.81 -15.79 -28.27
C LEU A 171 28.10 -17.15 -28.94
N HIS A 172 28.68 -17.17 -30.14
CA HIS A 172 29.10 -18.40 -30.81
C HIS A 172 30.22 -19.13 -30.05
N THR A 173 31.20 -18.38 -29.53
CA THR A 173 32.24 -18.94 -28.65
C THR A 173 31.62 -19.57 -27.39
N TYR A 174 30.72 -18.86 -26.71
CA TYR A 174 30.04 -19.38 -25.52
C TYR A 174 29.18 -20.61 -25.82
N GLN A 175 28.53 -20.67 -26.99
CA GLN A 175 27.78 -21.84 -27.42
C GLN A 175 28.68 -23.08 -27.52
N THR A 176 29.91 -22.89 -28.03
CA THR A 176 30.88 -23.96 -28.23
C THR A 176 31.50 -24.42 -26.91
N GLU A 177 31.88 -23.47 -26.05
CA GLU A 177 32.54 -23.76 -24.76
C GLU A 177 31.59 -24.34 -23.71
N LEU A 178 30.35 -23.86 -23.66
CA LEU A 178 29.38 -24.24 -22.64
C LEU A 178 28.41 -25.35 -23.11
N HIS A 179 28.49 -25.78 -24.38
CA HIS A 179 27.64 -26.80 -24.99
C HIS A 179 26.13 -26.57 -24.73
N CYS A 180 25.66 -25.33 -24.89
CA CYS A 180 24.28 -24.94 -24.59
C CYS A 180 23.64 -24.15 -25.74
N GLU A 181 22.32 -24.03 -25.75
CA GLU A 181 21.60 -23.30 -26.80
C GLU A 181 21.64 -21.77 -26.59
N LEU A 182 21.61 -20.98 -27.68
CA LEU A 182 21.52 -19.52 -27.63
C LEU A 182 20.38 -19.01 -26.72
N LYS A 183 19.24 -19.73 -26.71
CA LYS A 183 18.10 -19.39 -25.86
C LYS A 183 18.43 -19.50 -24.36
N GLN A 184 19.23 -20.49 -23.98
CA GLN A 184 19.66 -20.69 -22.59
C GLN A 184 20.66 -19.61 -22.17
N ILE A 185 21.59 -19.26 -23.06
CA ILE A 185 22.54 -18.16 -22.84
C ILE A 185 21.79 -16.82 -22.70
N ALA A 186 20.84 -16.53 -23.61
CA ALA A 186 20.01 -15.32 -23.54
C ALA A 186 19.19 -15.25 -22.25
N ALA A 187 18.62 -16.38 -21.79
CA ALA A 187 17.89 -16.44 -20.53
C ALA A 187 18.81 -16.17 -19.32
N ALA A 188 20.04 -16.69 -19.33
CA ALA A 188 21.03 -16.45 -18.28
C ALA A 188 21.48 -14.97 -18.24
N LEU A 189 21.79 -14.37 -19.39
CA LEU A 189 22.13 -12.96 -19.52
C LEU A 189 20.98 -12.05 -19.09
N LEU A 190 19.75 -12.39 -19.47
CA LEU A 190 18.55 -11.67 -19.04
C LEU A 190 18.38 -11.70 -17.52
N LYS A 191 18.64 -12.86 -16.89
CA LYS A 191 18.60 -13.02 -15.43
C LYS A 191 19.68 -12.21 -14.73
N LEU A 192 20.90 -12.16 -15.27
CA LEU A 192 22.00 -11.33 -14.75
C LEU A 192 21.67 -9.83 -14.87
N ALA A 193 21.16 -9.38 -16.02
CA ALA A 193 20.77 -8.00 -16.23
C ALA A 193 19.63 -7.55 -15.28
N GLN A 194 18.68 -8.45 -14.99
CA GLN A 194 17.62 -8.20 -14.00
C GLN A 194 18.17 -8.15 -12.57
N ALA A 195 19.11 -9.02 -12.22
CA ALA A 195 19.75 -9.04 -10.90
C ALA A 195 20.49 -7.73 -10.62
N SER A 196 21.34 -7.26 -11.55
CA SER A 196 22.10 -6.01 -11.44
C SER A 196 21.20 -4.78 -11.25
N ASN A 197 20.06 -4.73 -11.94
CA ASN A 197 19.07 -3.67 -11.77
C ASN A 197 18.34 -3.72 -10.42
N SER A 198 18.21 -4.91 -9.81
CA SER A 198 17.67 -5.06 -8.45
C SER A 198 18.67 -4.61 -7.38
N THR A 199 19.96 -4.90 -7.56
CA THR A 199 21.06 -4.52 -6.64
C THR A 199 21.28 -3.00 -6.64
N LEU A 200 21.14 -2.34 -7.80
CA LEU A 200 21.18 -0.87 -7.92
C LEU A 200 20.00 -0.19 -7.20
N LYS A 201 18.83 -0.84 -7.11
CA LYS A 201 17.70 -0.34 -6.30
C LYS A 201 17.94 -0.52 -4.80
N GLN A 202 18.61 -1.59 -4.37
CA GLN A 202 19.02 -1.76 -2.98
C GLN A 202 20.11 -0.74 -2.58
N ASN A 203 21.08 -0.45 -3.45
CA ASN A 203 22.13 0.53 -3.18
C ASN A 203 21.66 2.00 -3.22
N LYS A 204 20.55 2.33 -3.88
CA LYS A 204 19.90 3.66 -3.75
C LYS A 204 19.08 3.82 -2.46
N LEU A 205 18.76 2.74 -1.75
CA LEU A 205 18.14 2.80 -0.42
C LEU A 205 19.17 2.88 0.72
N ILE A 206 20.47 2.74 0.43
CA ILE A 206 21.55 2.80 1.44
C ILE A 206 22.45 4.01 1.16
N LYS A 207 21.89 5.23 1.30
CA LYS A 207 22.67 6.42 1.64
C LYS A 207 21.83 7.32 2.55
N ASN A 208 21.83 6.98 3.84
CA ASN A 208 21.89 7.99 4.90
C ASN A 208 22.64 7.38 6.10
N PRO A 209 23.86 7.86 6.42
CA PRO A 209 24.60 7.44 7.60
C PRO A 209 24.13 8.24 8.84
N ASN A 210 24.35 7.65 10.03
CA ASN A 210 23.98 8.12 11.38
C ASN A 210 22.53 7.76 11.77
N THR A 211 22.22 6.92 12.77
CA THR A 211 22.86 6.65 14.08
C THR A 211 22.37 5.32 14.69
N LEU A 212 23.30 4.39 14.97
CA LEU A 212 23.60 3.82 16.30
C LEU A 212 22.42 3.60 17.31
N LYS A 213 22.00 2.35 17.53
CA LYS A 213 22.44 1.50 18.67
C LYS A 213 21.56 0.27 18.87
N ASP A 214 22.22 -0.86 18.99
CA ASP A 214 21.73 -2.07 19.65
C ASP A 214 21.09 -1.74 21.01
N HIS A 215 19.87 -2.22 21.22
CA HIS A 215 19.39 -2.60 22.54
C HIS A 215 18.59 -3.90 22.45
N THR A 216 19.31 -5.00 22.41
CA THR A 216 18.88 -6.26 23.02
C THR A 216 18.65 -6.00 24.51
N LEU A 217 17.38 -5.87 24.91
CA LEU A 217 17.01 -5.81 26.33
C LEU A 217 16.63 -7.20 26.82
N GLN A 218 17.62 -7.81 27.49
CA GLN A 218 17.48 -8.90 28.43
C GLN A 218 16.44 -8.57 29.50
N LEU A 219 15.60 -9.56 29.79
CA LEU A 219 14.59 -9.56 30.86
C LEU A 219 15.23 -9.32 32.23
N ARG A 220 14.65 -8.43 33.05
CA ARG A 220 14.95 -8.32 34.49
C ARG A 220 13.74 -8.75 35.34
N PRO A 221 13.96 -9.36 36.52
CA PRO A 221 12.89 -9.98 37.31
C PRO A 221 12.05 -8.96 38.12
N ARG A 222 10.80 -9.35 38.40
CA ARG A 222 9.77 -8.55 39.10
C ARG A 222 10.13 -8.21 40.56
N PRO A 223 9.77 -7.03 41.08
CA PRO A 223 9.90 -6.74 42.51
C PRO A 223 8.75 -7.33 43.34
N LYS A 224 9.09 -7.75 44.57
CA LYS A 224 8.22 -8.40 45.56
C LYS A 224 7.29 -7.40 46.28
N HIS A 225 6.08 -7.89 46.60
CA HIS A 225 5.08 -7.28 47.48
C HIS A 225 5.66 -6.72 48.80
N LYS A 226 5.17 -5.54 49.24
CA LYS A 226 5.19 -5.13 50.66
C LYS A 226 3.77 -4.98 51.20
N LYS A 227 3.58 -5.51 52.41
CA LYS A 227 2.33 -5.64 53.17
C LYS A 227 1.90 -4.30 53.80
N ARG A 228 0.59 -4.24 54.07
CA ARG A 228 -0.19 -3.26 54.85
C ARG A 228 0.48 -2.83 56.17
N HIS A 229 0.23 -1.59 56.59
CA HIS A 229 -0.17 -1.29 57.97
C HIS A 229 -1.17 -0.14 58.05
N SER A 230 -2.28 -0.44 58.71
CA SER A 230 -3.28 0.47 59.26
C SER A 230 -2.75 1.10 60.56
N GLN A 231 -3.07 2.37 60.83
CA GLN A 231 -3.59 2.76 62.16
C GLN A 231 -4.22 4.16 62.17
N LYS A 232 -5.24 4.24 63.01
CA LYS A 232 -6.22 5.31 63.23
C LYS A 232 -5.66 6.42 64.13
N SER A 233 -6.14 7.66 63.88
CA SER A 233 -6.71 8.64 64.83
C SER A 233 -6.27 8.64 66.31
N THR A 234 -5.86 9.81 66.82
CA THR A 234 -6.39 10.53 68.02
C THR A 234 -5.62 11.86 68.16
N ARG A 235 -6.26 13.03 67.99
CA ARG A 235 -6.90 13.97 68.96
C ARG A 235 -5.95 14.67 69.96
N ARG A 236 -6.05 16.01 69.99
CA ARG A 236 -5.72 16.96 71.09
C ARG A 236 -6.02 16.34 72.47
N HIS A 237 -5.23 16.48 73.52
CA HIS A 237 -4.69 17.67 74.20
C HIS A 237 -3.42 17.31 74.96
#